data_AF-X1L0N3-F1
#
_entry.id   AF-X1L0N3-F1
#
_cell.length_a   1.000
_cell.length_b   1.000
_cell.length_c   1.000
_cell.angle_alpha   90.00
_cell.angle_beta   90.00
_cell.angle_gamma   90.00
#
_symmetry.space_group_name_H-M   'P 1'
#
loop_
_entity.id
_entity.type
_entity.pdbx_description
1 polymer ?
#
loop_
_entity_poly.entity_id
_entity_poly.type
_entity_poly.pdbx_seq_one_letter_code
_entity_poly.pdbx_strand_id
1 'polypeptide(L)' 'MPQEYLYLADEVFFTGSAAEVTPIRSIDKITIGQGKCGPITKQLQDAFFDVIEGRKEDKHGWLTEVS' A
#
# COMPACT_ATOMS: atom_id res chain seq x y z
N MET A 1 4.23 -16.84 8.05
CA MET A 1 3.99 -15.87 9.14
C MET A 1 2.68 -16.25 9.81
N PRO A 2 2.67 -16.58 11.11
CA PRO A 2 1.43 -16.79 11.85
C PRO A 2 0.55 -15.53 11.85
N GLN A 3 -0.77 -15.70 11.87
CA GLN A 3 -1.75 -14.60 11.85
C GLN A 3 -1.56 -13.62 13.01
N GLU A 4 -1.12 -14.13 14.16
CA GLU A 4 -0.82 -13.37 15.37
C GLU A 4 0.16 -12.20 15.13
N TYR A 5 1.09 -12.36 14.19
CA TYR A 5 2.05 -11.30 13.85
C TYR A 5 1.38 -10.10 13.21
N LEU A 6 0.26 -10.29 12.50
CA LEU A 6 -0.48 -9.20 11.88
C LEU A 6 -1.15 -8.31 12.93
N TYR A 7 -1.56 -8.88 14.07
CA TYR A 7 -2.17 -8.13 15.17
C TYR A 7 -1.17 -7.28 15.95
N LEU A 8 0.12 -7.63 15.89
CA LEU A 8 1.20 -6.92 16.54
C LEU A 8 1.88 -5.88 15.61
N ALA A 9 1.50 -5.84 14.35
CA ALA A 9 2.09 -4.93 13.38
C ALA A 9 1.60 -3.48 13.60
N ASP A 10 2.50 -2.52 13.39
CA ASP A 10 2.15 -1.09 13.38
C ASP A 10 1.31 -0.72 12.15
N GLU A 11 1.57 -1.37 11.02
CA GLU A 11 0.88 -1.15 9.74
C GLU A 11 0.71 -2.47 8.98
N VAL A 12 -0.45 -2.64 8.34
CA VAL A 12 -0.71 -3.73 7.38
C VAL A 12 -1.42 -3.13 6.18
N PHE A 13 -1.10 -3.59 4.98
CA PHE A 13 -1.75 -3.17 3.74
C PHE A 13 -1.89 -4.34 2.76
N PHE A 14 -2.82 -4.23 1.82
CA PHE A 14 -2.92 -5.12 0.67
C PHE A 14 -2.24 -4.50 -0.55
N THR A 15 -1.80 -5.38 -1.44
CA THR A 15 -1.36 -4.99 -2.78
C THR A 15 -2.06 -5.79 -3.87
N GLY A 16 -2.39 -5.14 -4.99
CA GLY A 16 -2.89 -5.83 -6.19
C GLY A 16 -3.25 -4.84 -7.29
N SER A 17 -3.49 -5.29 -8.52
CA SER A 17 -3.79 -4.36 -9.63
C SER A 17 -5.02 -3.50 -9.39
N ALA A 18 -6.04 -4.02 -8.71
CA ALA A 18 -7.26 -3.26 -8.37
C ALA A 18 -7.24 -2.65 -6.96
N ALA A 19 -6.54 -3.29 -6.02
CA ALA A 19 -6.43 -2.81 -4.64
C ALA A 19 -5.24 -1.85 -4.45
N GLU A 20 -4.37 -1.75 -5.44
CA GLU A 20 -3.19 -0.89 -5.49
C GLU A 20 -2.31 -1.06 -4.25
N VAL A 21 -2.12 -0.01 -3.44
CA VAL A 21 -1.58 -0.09 -2.08
C VAL A 21 -2.68 0.40 -1.13
N THR A 22 -3.39 -0.54 -0.51
CA THR A 22 -4.57 -0.23 0.34
C THR A 22 -4.29 -0.54 1.81
N PRO A 23 -4.38 0.46 2.73
CA PRO A 23 -4.18 0.25 4.16
C PRO A 23 -5.28 -0.62 4.78
N ILE A 24 -4.91 -1.48 5.73
CA ILE A 24 -5.83 -2.27 6.55
C ILE A 24 -5.88 -1.67 7.96
N ARG A 25 -7.05 -1.18 8.36
CA ARG A 25 -7.28 -0.61 9.70
C ARG A 25 -7.56 -1.65 10.79
N SER A 26 -8.05 -2.83 10.38
CA SER A 26 -8.48 -3.87 11.32
C SER A 26 -8.54 -5.24 10.64
N ILE A 27 -8.20 -6.29 11.39
CA ILE A 27 -8.31 -7.70 10.98
C ILE A 27 -9.10 -8.42 12.07
N ASP A 28 -10.14 -9.18 11.70
CA ASP A 28 -10.98 -9.92 12.65
C ASP A 28 -11.50 -9.07 13.83
N LYS A 29 -11.88 -7.82 13.53
CA LYS A 29 -12.33 -6.79 14.51
C LYS A 29 -11.24 -6.30 15.48
N ILE A 30 -10.01 -6.76 15.34
CA ILE A 30 -8.85 -6.25 16.06
C ILE A 30 -8.29 -5.06 15.28
N THR A 31 -8.10 -3.94 15.96
CA THR A 31 -7.52 -2.73 15.35
C THR A 31 -6.01 -2.94 15.16
N ILE A 32 -5.52 -2.60 13.97
CA ILE A 32 -4.08 -2.64 13.65
C ILE A 32 -3.48 -1.27 13.90
N GLY A 33 -2.36 -1.20 14.63
CA GLY A 33 -1.69 0.05 14.99
C GLY A 33 -2.66 1.10 15.55
N GLN A 34 -2.72 2.27 14.89
CA GLN A 34 -3.60 3.38 15.27
C GLN A 34 -4.99 3.34 14.60
N GLY A 35 -5.35 2.27 13.90
CA GLY A 35 -6.65 2.12 13.21
C GLY A 35 -6.86 3.07 12.02
N LYS A 36 -5.77 3.60 11.46
CA LYS A 36 -5.75 4.50 10.30
C LYS A 36 -4.57 4.13 9.39
N CYS A 37 -4.53 4.71 8.19
CA CYS A 37 -3.37 4.59 7.31
C CYS A 37 -2.12 5.13 8.02
N GLY A 38 -1.08 4.30 8.11
CA GLY A 38 0.19 4.69 8.70
C GLY A 38 1.11 5.39 7.70
N PRO A 39 2.16 6.07 8.21
CA PRO A 39 3.07 6.86 7.38
C PRO A 39 3.82 6.04 6.33
N ILE A 40 4.17 4.78 6.59
CA ILE A 40 4.92 3.97 5.63
C ILE A 40 4.01 3.53 4.48
N THR A 41 2.81 3.05 4.80
CA THR A 41 1.79 2.68 3.81
C THR A 41 1.44 3.87 2.93
N LYS A 42 1.29 5.07 3.52
CA LYS A 42 1.02 6.28 2.74
C LYS A 42 2.16 6.64 1.79
N GLN A 43 3.41 6.58 2.26
CA GLN A 43 4.57 6.81 1.39
C GLN A 43 4.64 5.83 0.22
N LEU A 44 4.35 4.54 0.47
CA LEU A 44 4.30 3.52 -0.59
C LEU A 44 3.18 3.79 -1.58
N GLN A 45 1.99 4.13 -1.08
CA GLN A 45 0.83 4.49 -1.90
C GLN A 45 1.14 5.69 -2.79
N ASP A 46 1.71 6.76 -2.23
CA ASP A 46 2.05 7.97 -2.98
C ASP A 46 3.13 7.69 -4.04
N ALA A 47 4.16 6.93 -3.69
CA ALA A 47 5.20 6.54 -4.64
C ALA A 47 4.65 5.68 -5.79
N PHE A 48 3.71 4.78 -5.50
CA PHE A 48 3.04 3.97 -6.52
C PHE A 48 2.25 4.83 -7.50
N PHE A 49 1.36 5.71 -7.00
CA PHE A 49 0.56 6.59 -7.84
C PHE A 49 1.40 7.59 -8.64
N ASP A 50 2.47 8.11 -8.05
CA ASP A 50 3.37 9.01 -8.76
C ASP A 50 3.95 8.37 -10.02
N VAL A 51 4.27 7.06 -9.98
CA VAL A 51 4.78 6.33 -11.15
C VAL A 51 3.65 6.01 -12.12
N ILE A 52 2.56 5.38 -11.66
CA ILE A 52 1.51 4.89 -12.58
C ILE A 52 0.70 6.00 -13.26
N GLU A 53 0.64 7.19 -12.66
CA GLU A 53 0.01 8.36 -13.26
C GLU A 53 0.99 9.25 -14.04
N GLY A 54 2.27 8.85 -14.14
CA GLY A 54 3.30 9.61 -14.87
C GLY A 54 3.70 10.94 -14.21
N ARG A 55 3.43 11.12 -12.92
CA ARG A 55 3.86 12.32 -12.16
C ARG A 55 5.36 12.30 -11.85
N LYS A 56 5.96 11.11 -11.83
CA LYS A 56 7.40 10.87 -11.74
C LYS A 56 7.90 10.13 -12.96
N GLU A 57 9.17 10.34 -13.28
CA GLU A 57 9.90 9.57 -14.27
C GLU A 57 9.84 8.08 -13.92
N ASP A 58 9.34 7.28 -14.84
CA ASP A 58 9.38 5.83 -14.77
C ASP A 58 10.79 5.33 -15.11
N LYS A 59 11.65 5.31 -14.08
CA LYS A 59 13.05 4.87 -14.19
C LYS A 59 13.20 3.39 -14.54
N HIS A 60 12.11 2.61 -14.44
CA HIS A 60 12.13 1.16 -14.62
C HIS A 60 11.48 0.70 -15.92
N GLY A 61 10.83 1.61 -16.66
CA GLY A 61 10.13 1.28 -17.91
C GLY A 61 8.93 0.35 -17.70
N TRP A 62 8.20 0.53 -16.61
CA TRP A 62 6.94 -0.15 -16.31
C TRP A 62 5.75 0.32 -17.17
N LEU A 63 5.76 1.56 -17.63
CA LEU A 63 4.67 2.14 -18.42
C LEU A 63 4.84 1.85 -19.91
N THR A 64 3.73 1.47 -20.55
CA THR A 64 3.65 1.35 -22.02
C THR A 64 2.70 2.41 -22.54
N GLU A 65 3.22 3.35 -23.34
CA GLU A 65 2.40 4.33 -24.04
C GLU A 65 1.63 3.64 -25.17
N VAL A 66 0.31 3.88 -25.22
CA VAL A 66 -0.58 3.43 -26.27
C VAL A 66 -1.10 4.66 -27.00
N SER A 67 -0.35 5.07 -28.03
CA SER A 67 -0.68 6.15 -28.96
C SER A 67 -1.39 5.62 -30.21
#